data_AF-A0A2G6GRS5-F1
#
_entry.id   AF-A0A2G6GRS5-F1
#
_cell.length_a   1.000
_cell.length_b   1.000
_cell.length_c   1.000
_cell.angle_alpha   90.00
_cell.angle_beta   90.00
_cell.angle_gamma   90.00
#
_symmetry.space_group_name_H-M   'P 1'
#
loop_
_entity.id
_entity.type
_entity.pdbx_description
1 polymer ?
#
loop_
_entity_poly.entity_id
_entity_poly.type
_entity_poly.pdbx_seq_one_letter_code
_entity_poly.pdbx_strand_id
1 'polypeptide(L)'
;MSDFKLNIDTPYPLPTLEKLNEKPEKIPYNTERFGFRHYGRLVERLIAKAIEMEDEKEQQALVLLIANHMKKSLSRWQKDSNIDEQILKDIVKLSKGKITIPEGFVIYENRNNEYRKRRNNNNKYKNQKNYHKNKQ
;
A
#
# COMPACT_ATOMS: atom_id res chain seq x y z
N MET A 1 35.99 11.09 -22.81
CA MET A 1 36.49 10.39 -21.61
C MET A 1 37.68 9.54 -22.04
N SER A 2 38.63 9.23 -21.15
CA SER A 2 39.73 8.31 -21.47
C SER A 2 39.16 6.89 -21.57
N ASP A 3 39.19 6.28 -22.75
CA ASP A 3 38.65 4.93 -23.06
C ASP A 3 39.44 3.81 -22.34
N PHE A 4 39.42 3.79 -21.01
CA PHE A 4 40.19 2.86 -20.16
C PHE A 4 41.72 2.84 -20.44
N LYS A 5 42.26 3.93 -21.00
CA LYS A 5 43.70 4.06 -21.34
C LYS A 5 44.60 4.32 -20.14
N LEU A 6 44.02 4.48 -18.94
CA LEU A 6 44.74 4.79 -17.72
C LEU A 6 44.98 3.49 -16.93
N ASN A 7 46.25 3.12 -16.82
CA ASN A 7 46.68 1.88 -16.18
C ASN A 7 46.80 2.11 -14.67
N ILE A 8 45.71 1.87 -13.93
CA ILE A 8 45.65 2.01 -12.46
C ILE A 8 45.32 0.64 -11.87
N ASP A 9 46.03 0.27 -10.82
CA ASP A 9 45.77 -0.95 -10.07
C ASP A 9 44.46 -0.79 -9.27
N THR A 10 43.44 -1.57 -9.61
CA THR A 10 42.12 -1.49 -8.98
C THR A 10 41.70 -2.86 -8.44
N PRO A 11 41.03 -2.92 -7.27
CA PRO A 11 40.66 -4.19 -6.64
C PRO A 11 39.49 -4.92 -7.33
N TYR A 12 38.90 -4.32 -8.37
CA TYR A 12 37.79 -4.89 -9.14
C TYR A 12 38.10 -4.80 -10.65
N PRO A 13 37.66 -5.77 -11.46
CA PRO A 13 37.89 -5.73 -12.90
C PRO A 13 37.18 -4.55 -13.53
N LEU A 14 37.86 -3.87 -14.46
CA LEU A 14 37.26 -2.81 -15.25
C LEU A 14 36.07 -3.37 -16.07
N PRO A 15 34.94 -2.64 -16.13
CA PRO A 15 33.84 -3.04 -16.98
C PRO A 15 34.29 -3.04 -18.45
N THR A 16 33.83 -4.01 -19.24
CA THR A 16 34.11 -4.03 -20.68
C THR A 16 33.43 -2.84 -21.35
N LEU A 17 34.07 -2.28 -22.39
CA LEU A 17 33.50 -1.18 -23.19
C LEU A 17 32.09 -1.53 -23.73
N GLU A 18 31.85 -2.80 -24.02
CA GLU A 18 30.56 -3.33 -24.47
C GLU A 18 29.48 -3.19 -23.39
N LYS A 19 29.78 -3.55 -22.14
CA LYS A 19 28.85 -3.42 -21.01
C LYS A 19 28.59 -1.96 -20.64
N LEU A 20 29.57 -1.07 -20.85
CA LEU A 20 29.39 0.36 -20.59
C LEU A 20 28.48 1.02 -21.64
N ASN A 21 28.57 0.56 -22.89
CA ASN A 21 27.78 1.08 -24.01
C ASN A 21 26.42 0.37 -24.19
N GLU A 22 26.15 -0.65 -23.36
CA GLU A 22 24.89 -1.37 -23.39
C GLU A 22 23.74 -0.43 -23.00
N LYS A 23 22.72 -0.37 -23.86
CA LYS A 23 21.53 0.43 -23.57
C LYS A 23 20.72 -0.25 -22.48
N PRO A 24 20.12 0.50 -21.55
CA PRO A 24 19.26 -0.08 -20.52
C PRO A 24 18.12 -0.87 -21.16
N GLU A 25 17.76 -2.00 -20.55
CA GLU A 25 16.62 -2.80 -20.98
C GLU A 25 15.33 -1.97 -20.93
N LYS A 26 14.50 -2.11 -21.97
CA LYS A 26 13.20 -1.43 -22.03
C LYS A 26 12.20 -2.18 -21.17
N ILE A 27 11.79 -1.56 -20.08
CA ILE A 27 10.72 -2.09 -19.24
C ILE A 27 9.38 -1.91 -19.98
N PRO A 28 8.64 -3.00 -20.27
CA PRO A 28 7.35 -2.88 -20.93
C PRO A 28 6.34 -2.18 -20.01
N TYR A 29 5.56 -1.26 -20.57
CA TYR A 29 4.48 -0.60 -19.83
C TYR A 29 3.30 -1.57 -19.68
N ASN A 30 2.70 -1.61 -18.50
CA ASN A 30 1.52 -2.43 -18.26
C ASN A 30 0.28 -1.80 -18.92
N THR A 31 -0.28 -2.47 -19.94
CA THR A 31 -1.44 -2.01 -20.73
C THR A 31 -2.76 -2.67 -20.33
N GLU A 32 -2.77 -3.55 -19.33
CA GLU A 32 -3.98 -4.20 -18.83
C GLU A 32 -5.02 -3.14 -18.39
N ARG A 33 -6.26 -3.28 -18.90
CA ARG A 33 -7.38 -2.42 -18.50
C ARG A 33 -8.14 -3.05 -17.35
N PHE A 34 -8.34 -2.28 -16.28
CA PHE A 34 -9.09 -2.70 -15.09
C PHE A 34 -10.40 -1.92 -15.00
N GLY A 35 -11.45 -2.59 -14.54
CA GLY A 35 -12.79 -2.00 -14.45
C GLY A 35 -12.90 -1.00 -13.31
N PHE A 36 -12.30 -1.32 -12.15
CA PHE A 36 -12.50 -0.55 -10.92
C PHE A 36 -11.25 0.21 -10.50
N ARG A 37 -11.15 1.47 -10.97
CA ARG A 37 -10.01 2.37 -10.68
C ARG A 37 -9.83 2.70 -9.19
N HIS A 38 -10.90 2.73 -8.41
CA HIS A 38 -10.89 3.14 -6.99
C HIS A 38 -10.36 2.04 -6.04
N TYR A 39 -10.42 0.78 -6.45
CA TYR A 39 -9.81 -0.34 -5.72
C TYR A 39 -8.40 -0.67 -6.22
N GLY A 40 -8.16 -0.43 -7.50
CA GLY A 40 -6.90 -0.75 -8.17
C GLY A 40 -6.81 -2.21 -8.60
N ARG A 41 -5.80 -2.48 -9.44
CA ARG A 41 -5.54 -3.78 -10.07
C ARG A 41 -5.37 -4.96 -9.11
N LEU A 42 -4.91 -4.70 -7.88
CA LEU A 42 -4.61 -5.75 -6.92
C LEU A 42 -5.88 -6.50 -6.48
N VAL A 43 -6.98 -5.78 -6.29
CA VAL A 43 -8.24 -6.37 -5.80
C VAL A 43 -8.80 -7.38 -6.80
N GLU A 44 -8.79 -7.07 -8.09
CA GLU A 44 -9.25 -8.01 -9.13
C GLU A 44 -8.40 -9.30 -9.13
N ARG A 45 -7.08 -9.19 -8.98
CA ARG A 45 -6.19 -10.37 -8.89
C ARG A 45 -6.41 -11.18 -7.62
N LEU A 46 -6.65 -10.53 -6.50
CA LEU A 46 -6.94 -11.21 -5.23
C LEU A 46 -8.27 -11.97 -5.31
N ILE A 47 -9.30 -11.39 -5.94
CA ILE A 47 -10.59 -12.06 -6.13
C ILE A 47 -10.45 -13.24 -7.10
N ALA A 48 -9.69 -13.09 -8.18
CA ALA A 48 -9.39 -14.20 -9.09
C ALA A 48 -8.73 -15.36 -8.35
N LYS A 49 -7.72 -15.06 -7.52
CA LYS A 49 -7.06 -16.06 -6.69
C LYS A 49 -7.98 -16.68 -5.63
N ALA A 50 -8.86 -15.89 -5.03
CA ALA A 50 -9.85 -16.39 -4.07
C ALA A 50 -10.80 -17.41 -4.72
N ILE A 51 -11.16 -17.23 -6.00
CA ILE A 51 -11.98 -18.20 -6.75
C ILE A 51 -11.23 -19.52 -7.00
N GLU A 52 -9.91 -19.47 -7.18
CA GLU A 52 -9.08 -20.65 -7.44
C GLU A 52 -8.78 -21.48 -6.19
N MET A 53 -9.05 -20.94 -5.00
CA MET A 53 -8.82 -21.66 -3.73
C MET A 53 -9.91 -22.70 -3.49
N GLU A 54 -9.48 -23.92 -3.14
CA GLU A 54 -10.37 -25.06 -2.88
C GLU A 54 -10.93 -25.07 -1.44
N ASP A 55 -10.18 -24.53 -0.46
CA ASP A 55 -10.64 -24.46 0.93
C ASP A 55 -11.57 -23.27 1.15
N GLU A 56 -12.82 -23.57 1.51
CA GLU A 56 -13.87 -22.61 1.80
C GLU A 56 -13.52 -21.69 2.98
N LYS A 57 -12.84 -22.20 4.02
CA LYS A 57 -12.48 -21.38 5.19
C LYS A 57 -11.43 -20.35 4.85
N GLU A 58 -10.41 -20.76 4.10
CA GLU A 58 -9.36 -19.85 3.65
C GLU A 58 -9.88 -18.85 2.62
N GLN A 59 -10.76 -19.28 1.72
CA GLN A 59 -11.43 -18.41 0.78
C GLN A 59 -12.23 -17.31 1.50
N GLN A 60 -13.05 -17.67 2.49
CA GLN A 60 -13.83 -16.70 3.27
C GLN A 60 -12.92 -15.71 4.02
N ALA A 61 -11.83 -16.18 4.63
CA ALA A 61 -10.86 -15.34 5.30
C ALA A 61 -10.17 -14.36 4.32
N LEU A 62 -9.83 -14.82 3.12
CA LEU A 62 -9.25 -13.98 2.08
C LEU A 62 -10.23 -12.92 1.60
N VAL A 63 -11.50 -13.29 1.37
CA VAL A 63 -12.56 -12.37 0.98
C VAL A 63 -12.77 -11.28 2.04
N LEU A 64 -12.72 -11.64 3.33
CA LEU A 64 -12.75 -10.69 4.45
C LEU A 64 -11.58 -9.69 4.39
N LEU A 65 -10.38 -10.18 4.12
CA LEU A 65 -9.20 -9.33 3.99
C LEU A 65 -9.33 -8.38 2.79
N ILE A 66 -9.84 -8.87 1.66
CA ILE A 66 -10.09 -8.08 0.44
C ILE A 66 -11.12 -6.99 0.73
N ALA A 67 -12.24 -7.31 1.36
CA ALA A 67 -13.28 -6.34 1.70
C ALA A 67 -12.76 -5.23 2.63
N ASN A 68 -11.97 -5.59 3.64
CA ASN A 68 -11.30 -4.62 4.52
C ASN A 68 -10.34 -3.72 3.74
N HIS A 69 -9.62 -4.27 2.75
CA HIS A 69 -8.74 -3.50 1.88
C HIS A 69 -9.53 -2.54 0.98
N MET A 70 -10.66 -2.99 0.41
CA MET A 70 -11.55 -2.17 -0.41
C MET A 70 -12.13 -0.99 0.39
N LYS A 71 -12.60 -1.22 1.61
CA LYS A 71 -13.10 -0.17 2.52
C LYS A 71 -12.02 0.86 2.84
N LYS A 72 -10.78 0.41 3.10
CA LYS A 72 -9.64 1.31 3.30
C LYS A 72 -9.33 2.13 2.05
N SER A 73 -9.42 1.55 0.85
CA SER A 73 -9.15 2.29 -0.38
C SER A 73 -10.21 3.36 -0.66
N LEU A 74 -11.49 3.02 -0.48
CA LEU A 74 -12.61 3.95 -0.68
C LEU A 74 -12.67 5.04 0.38
N SER A 75 -12.41 4.72 1.66
CA SER A 75 -12.43 5.69 2.75
C SER A 75 -11.43 6.85 2.56
N ARG A 76 -10.39 6.66 1.74
CA ARG A 76 -9.47 7.74 1.36
C ARG A 76 -10.11 8.80 0.45
N TRP A 77 -11.09 8.40 -0.36
CA TRP A 77 -11.70 9.25 -1.40
C TRP A 77 -13.15 9.65 -1.07
N GLN A 78 -13.90 8.78 -0.40
CA GLN A 78 -15.28 9.00 0.01
C GLN A 78 -15.40 8.89 1.54
N LYS A 79 -16.23 9.75 2.14
CA LYS A 79 -16.50 9.78 3.58
C LYS A 79 -17.92 9.28 3.93
N ASP A 80 -18.64 8.71 2.98
CA ASP A 80 -20.01 8.28 3.19
C ASP A 80 -20.12 6.97 3.99
N SER A 81 -21.24 6.80 4.68
CA SER A 81 -21.55 5.64 5.51
C SER A 81 -21.95 4.39 4.70
N ASN A 82 -22.29 4.54 3.41
CA ASN A 82 -22.87 3.45 2.60
C ASN A 82 -21.81 2.66 1.79
N ILE A 83 -20.55 2.71 2.22
CA ILE A 83 -19.42 2.07 1.51
C ILE A 83 -19.52 0.54 1.57
N ASP A 84 -20.03 -0.02 2.67
CA ASP A 84 -20.02 -1.46 2.90
C ASP A 84 -20.93 -2.23 1.94
N GLU A 85 -22.14 -1.72 1.68
CA GLU A 85 -23.06 -2.33 0.71
C GLU A 85 -22.50 -2.31 -0.72
N GLN A 86 -21.81 -1.22 -1.08
CA GLN A 86 -21.20 -1.10 -2.40
C GLN A 86 -20.06 -2.11 -2.58
N ILE A 87 -19.22 -2.28 -1.55
CA ILE A 87 -18.13 -3.27 -1.56
C ILE A 87 -18.68 -4.68 -1.74
N LEU A 88 -19.73 -5.05 -1.02
CA LEU A 88 -20.35 -6.37 -1.14
C LEU A 88 -20.87 -6.61 -2.57
N LYS A 89 -21.58 -5.64 -3.15
CA LYS A 89 -22.05 -5.70 -4.54
C LYS A 89 -20.89 -5.84 -5.53
N ASP A 90 -19.81 -5.10 -5.31
CA ASP A 90 -18.63 -5.13 -6.19
C ASP A 90 -17.88 -6.46 -6.10
N ILE A 91 -17.75 -7.06 -4.91
CA ILE A 91 -17.15 -8.40 -4.72
C ILE A 91 -17.96 -9.47 -5.45
N VAL A 92 -19.29 -9.45 -5.35
CA VAL A 92 -20.17 -10.39 -6.07
C VAL A 92 -20.03 -10.21 -7.59
N LYS A 93 -19.98 -8.96 -8.06
CA LYS A 93 -19.81 -8.64 -9.48
C LYS A 93 -18.45 -9.07 -10.03
N LEU A 94 -17.36 -8.83 -9.28
CA LEU A 94 -16.01 -9.22 -9.65
C LEU A 94 -15.81 -10.74 -9.58
N SER A 95 -16.47 -11.40 -8.64
CA SER A 95 -16.42 -12.86 -8.51
C SER A 95 -17.29 -13.59 -9.53
N LYS A 96 -18.08 -12.88 -10.34
CA LYS A 96 -19.07 -13.44 -11.27
C LYS A 96 -20.04 -14.41 -10.57
N GLY A 97 -20.38 -14.13 -9.30
CA GLY A 97 -21.27 -14.95 -8.49
C GLY A 97 -20.67 -16.26 -7.95
N LYS A 98 -19.36 -16.48 -8.08
CA LYS A 98 -18.70 -17.70 -7.58
C LYS A 98 -18.40 -17.68 -6.08
N ILE A 99 -18.38 -16.50 -5.47
CA ILE A 99 -18.11 -16.34 -4.03
C ILE A 99 -19.43 -16.11 -3.31
N THR A 100 -19.77 -17.01 -2.39
CA THR A 100 -20.90 -16.86 -1.48
C THR A 100 -20.46 -16.11 -0.23
N ILE A 101 -21.04 -14.94 0.01
CA ILE A 101 -20.75 -14.15 1.21
C ILE A 101 -21.74 -14.57 2.31
N PRO A 102 -21.28 -15.08 3.47
CA PRO A 102 -22.17 -15.49 4.55
C PRO A 102 -22.86 -14.28 5.22
N GLU A 103 -24.07 -14.50 5.73
CA GLU A 103 -24.78 -13.50 6.54
C GLU A 103 -24.00 -13.25 7.85
N GLY A 104 -23.68 -11.98 8.13
CA GLY A 104 -22.81 -11.59 9.26
C GLY A 104 -21.39 -11.19 8.87
N PHE A 105 -21.12 -11.01 7.57
CA PHE A 105 -19.84 -10.50 7.09
C PHE A 105 -19.65 -9.02 7.49
N VAL A 106 -18.90 -8.80 8.57
CA VAL A 106 -18.61 -7.44 9.08
C VAL A 106 -17.28 -6.95 8.53
N ILE A 107 -17.32 -5.86 7.76
CA ILE A 107 -16.13 -5.18 7.28
C ILE A 107 -15.63 -4.24 8.39
N TYR A 108 -14.48 -4.57 8.98
CA TYR A 108 -13.95 -3.82 10.10
C TYR A 108 -13.62 -2.38 9.71
N GLU A 109 -14.09 -1.43 10.52
CA GLU A 109 -13.70 -0.05 10.39
C GLU A 109 -12.24 0.15 10.79
N ASN A 110 -11.51 0.86 9.94
CA ASN A 110 -10.14 1.24 10.23
C ASN A 110 -10.16 2.39 11.25
N ARG A 111 -10.02 2.06 12.55
CA ARG A 111 -9.87 3.05 13.64
C ARG A 111 -8.60 3.91 13.54
N ASN A 112 -7.85 3.81 12.44
CA ASN A 112 -6.62 4.55 12.20
C ASN A 112 -6.82 5.84 11.36
N ASN A 113 -8.07 6.29 11.19
CA ASN A 113 -8.37 7.62 10.62
C ASN A 113 -8.11 8.78 11.59
N GLU A 114 -7.41 8.54 12.69
CA GLU A 114 -6.55 9.57 13.24
C GLU A 114 -5.18 9.41 12.59
N TYR A 115 -5.01 10.09 11.45
CA TYR A 115 -3.82 10.91 11.33
C TYR A 115 -3.69 11.58 12.69
N ARG A 116 -2.74 11.12 13.52
CA ARG A 116 -2.33 11.83 14.71
C ARG A 116 -2.19 13.25 14.23
N LYS A 117 -3.19 14.10 14.51
CA LYS A 117 -3.02 15.55 14.49
C LYS A 117 -1.78 15.66 15.34
N ARG A 118 -0.63 15.91 14.72
CA ARG A 118 0.57 16.26 15.46
C ARG A 118 0.06 17.43 16.29
N ARG A 119 -0.22 17.18 17.57
CA ARG A 119 -0.49 18.22 18.53
C ARG A 119 0.79 19.01 18.43
N ASN A 120 0.74 20.11 17.68
CA ASN A 120 1.73 21.16 17.78
C ASN A 120 1.59 21.67 19.21
N ASN A 121 2.16 20.93 20.15
CA ASN A 121 2.51 21.42 21.46
C ASN A 121 3.67 22.38 21.19
N ASN A 122 3.33 23.57 20.67
CA ASN A 122 4.10 24.77 20.88
C ASN A 122 4.04 25.02 22.39
N ASN A 123 4.85 24.27 23.14
CA ASN A 123 5.25 24.61 24.48
C ASN A 123 6.02 25.92 24.35
N LYS A 124 5.25 27.01 24.43
CA LYS A 124 5.70 28.33 24.81
C LYS A 124 6.71 28.16 25.92
N TYR A 125 7.96 28.48 25.61
CA TYR A 125 8.96 28.88 26.57
C TYR A 125 8.32 29.87 27.54
N LYS A 126 7.92 29.38 28.72
CA LYS A 126 7.51 30.19 29.86
C LYS A 126 8.23 29.65 31.08
N ASN A 127 9.25 30.40 31.47
CA ASN A 127 9.66 30.69 32.84
C ASN A 127 9.84 29.49 33.77
N GLN A 128 11.11 29.20 34.05
CA GLN A 128 11.59 28.92 35.41
C GLN A 128 13.12 29.04 35.44
N LYS A 129 13.62 30.24 35.75
CA LYS A 129 14.94 30.40 36.38
C LYS A 129 14.69 30.95 37.79
N ASN A 130 14.36 30.05 38.70
CA ASN A 130 14.58 30.27 40.13
C ASN A 130 16.00 29.79 40.44
N TYR A 131 16.97 30.71 40.50
CA TYR A 131 18.22 30.43 41.19
C TYR A 131 18.04 30.83 42.65
N HIS A 132 18.01 29.82 43.50
CA HIS A 132 18.07 29.95 44.95
C HIS A 132 19.34 30.70 45.38
N LYS A 133 19.12 31.79 46.13
CA LYS A 133 19.98 32.24 47.21
C LYS A 133 20.20 31.08 48.19
N ASN A 134 21.46 30.77 48.51
CA ASN A 134 21.95 30.31 49.81
C ASN A 134 23.47 30.58 49.82
N LYS A 135 23.93 31.62 50.52
CA LYS A 135 24.50 31.56 51.89
C LYS A 135 25.73 30.63 52.00
N GLN A 136 26.92 31.22 51.95
CA GLN A 136 27.86 31.35 53.07
C GLN A 136 28.80 32.52 52.79
#